data_AF-A0A1W9PEJ7-F1
#
_entry.id   AF-A0A1W9PEJ7-F1
#
_cell.length_a   1.000
_cell.length_b   1.000
_cell.length_c   1.000
_cell.angle_alpha   90.00
_cell.angle_beta   90.00
_cell.angle_gamma   90.00
#
_symmetry.space_group_name_H-M   'P 1'
#
loop_
_entity.id
_entity.type
_entity.pdbx_description
1 polymer ?
#
loop_
_entity_poly.entity_id
_entity_poly.type
_entity_poly.pdbx_seq_one_letter_code
_entity_poly.pdbx_strand_id
1 'polypeptide(L)'
;MSPTIVSPDSSTLTMVMALLPKWEFKLGWLLAIMVRLCRGWDPMQPITIMTVTSISMCRTIRTKLILFYTAGIAKYTLFYVGFAGKFVDYDNDGYKDILTGNGSSLLHHHKKDDMVTFEETNQMFRNNGDGTFNEVSKELGPAFQEKYVTRGVAVADYDNDGDMDILVCDWNDTAKLWRNNGGNRNNWLMVKTVGTRSNRDGMGARVKVTAGGITQTDQVKCGGSYLSDSDRRLHFGLGKSKTVDLIEVRWPSGLVEQFRDIKANQLVVLTEGEGITKQVAFTWK
;
A
#
# COMPACT_ATOMS: atom_id res chain seq x y z
N MET A 1 -4.05 0.52 -41.92
CA MET A 1 -2.60 0.44 -41.64
C MET A 1 -2.43 0.60 -40.15
N SER A 2 -1.91 -0.43 -39.49
CA SER A 2 -1.66 -0.43 -38.05
C SER A 2 -0.49 0.51 -37.71
N PRO A 3 -0.54 1.30 -36.61
CA PRO A 3 0.63 2.02 -36.14
C PRO A 3 1.55 1.07 -35.34
N THR A 4 2.79 0.97 -35.80
CA THR A 4 3.91 0.25 -35.18
C THR A 4 4.39 1.00 -33.93
N ILE A 5 4.50 0.32 -32.79
CA ILE A 5 5.15 0.86 -31.58
C ILE A 5 6.63 0.45 -31.62
N VAL A 6 7.51 1.44 -31.69
CA VAL A 6 8.96 1.28 -31.52
C VAL A 6 9.29 1.40 -30.04
N SER A 7 10.01 0.42 -29.48
CA SER A 7 10.53 0.47 -28.12
C SER A 7 11.51 1.64 -27.95
N PRO A 8 11.52 2.36 -26.80
CA PRO A 8 12.59 3.31 -26.53
C PRO A 8 13.93 2.56 -26.46
N ASP A 9 14.94 3.14 -27.09
CA ASP A 9 16.28 2.58 -27.18
C ASP A 9 16.94 2.38 -25.80
N SER A 10 17.97 1.53 -25.76
CA SER A 10 18.79 1.25 -24.58
C SER A 10 19.67 2.42 -24.12
N SER A 11 19.56 3.61 -24.72
CA SER A 11 20.46 4.75 -24.44
C SER A 11 20.01 5.60 -23.24
N THR A 12 18.73 5.54 -22.86
CA THR A 12 18.23 6.21 -21.64
C THR A 12 18.70 5.50 -20.36
N LEU A 13 18.92 4.18 -20.42
CA LEU A 13 19.44 3.38 -19.31
C LEU A 13 20.89 3.77 -18.97
N THR A 14 21.70 4.10 -19.99
CA THR A 14 23.09 4.54 -19.81
C THR A 14 23.17 5.95 -19.27
N MET A 15 22.24 6.85 -19.64
CA MET A 15 22.30 8.25 -19.21
C MET A 15 21.93 8.44 -17.73
N VAL A 16 20.97 7.67 -17.20
CA VAL A 16 20.63 7.69 -15.77
C VAL A 16 21.70 6.98 -14.92
N MET A 17 22.29 5.88 -15.43
CA MET A 17 23.42 5.22 -14.76
C MET A 17 24.72 6.04 -14.82
N ALA A 18 24.93 6.86 -15.85
CA ALA A 18 26.10 7.73 -15.99
C ALA A 18 26.06 9.00 -15.11
N LEU A 19 24.88 9.37 -14.59
CA LEU A 19 24.74 10.46 -13.62
C LEU A 19 24.99 10.02 -12.16
N LEU A 20 25.06 8.70 -11.91
CA LEU A 20 25.26 8.12 -10.58
C LEU A 20 26.71 8.09 -10.04
N PRO A 21 27.82 8.23 -10.80
CA PRO A 21 29.17 8.19 -10.18
C PRO A 21 29.72 9.52 -9.67
N LYS A 22 29.03 10.67 -9.80
CA LYS A 22 29.60 11.98 -9.40
C LYS A 22 29.17 12.51 -8.03
N TRP A 23 28.20 11.86 -7.37
CA TRP A 23 27.71 12.27 -6.05
C TRP A 23 28.50 11.64 -4.89
N GLU A 24 29.01 10.42 -5.06
CA GLU A 24 29.80 9.73 -4.04
C GLU A 24 31.13 10.43 -3.75
N PHE A 25 31.76 11.06 -4.76
CA PHE A 25 32.96 11.86 -4.54
C PHE A 25 32.65 13.21 -3.87
N LYS A 26 31.56 13.91 -4.22
CA LYS A 26 31.27 15.22 -3.60
C LYS A 26 30.81 15.14 -2.16
N LEU A 27 30.11 14.07 -1.75
CA LEU A 27 29.79 13.82 -0.34
C LEU A 27 31.03 13.42 0.48
N GLY A 28 31.95 12.65 -0.09
CA GLY A 28 33.25 12.38 0.53
C GLY A 28 34.08 13.65 0.77
N TRP A 29 34.06 14.58 -0.19
CA TRP A 29 34.73 15.89 -0.05
C TRP A 29 34.01 16.84 0.92
N LEU A 30 32.68 16.88 0.95
CA LEU A 30 31.90 17.64 1.94
C LEU A 30 32.10 17.11 3.38
N LEU A 31 32.17 15.78 3.54
CA LEU A 31 32.49 15.13 4.81
C LEU A 31 33.94 15.41 5.22
N ALA A 32 34.89 15.38 4.27
CA ALA A 32 36.28 15.76 4.53
C ALA A 32 36.44 17.25 4.86
N ILE A 33 35.65 18.14 4.25
CA ILE A 33 35.61 19.58 4.56
C ILE A 33 34.96 19.83 5.93
N MET A 34 33.87 19.15 6.28
CA MET A 34 33.29 19.22 7.64
C MET A 34 34.26 18.70 8.71
N VAL A 35 34.95 17.57 8.45
CA VAL A 35 35.98 17.04 9.36
C VAL A 35 37.19 17.98 9.48
N ARG A 36 37.51 18.77 8.45
CA ARG A 36 38.61 19.75 8.48
C ARG A 36 38.21 21.08 9.14
N LEU A 37 36.93 21.47 9.06
CA LEU A 37 36.37 22.67 9.72
C LEU A 37 36.09 22.45 11.20
N CYS A 38 35.91 21.21 11.66
CA CYS A 38 35.70 20.88 13.08
C CYS A 38 36.98 20.74 13.92
N ARG A 39 38.17 21.12 13.42
CA ARG A 39 39.46 21.02 14.15
C ARG A 39 39.61 21.91 15.39
N GLY A 40 38.54 22.58 15.85
CA GLY A 40 38.55 23.40 17.05
C GLY A 40 37.71 22.86 18.22
N TRP A 41 37.10 21.67 18.11
CA TRP A 41 36.20 21.12 19.13
C TRP A 41 36.75 19.80 19.72
N ASP A 42 36.69 19.74 21.05
CA ASP A 42 37.20 18.74 22.00
C ASP A 42 36.95 17.26 21.60
N PRO A 43 37.89 16.30 21.77
CA PRO A 43 37.75 14.94 21.25
C PRO A 43 37.16 13.99 22.30
N MET A 44 35.82 13.95 22.40
CA MET A 44 35.10 12.83 23.04
C MET A 44 33.85 12.44 22.22
N GLN A 45 34.09 11.85 21.03
CA GLN A 45 33.27 10.89 20.25
C GLN A 45 31.78 11.22 19.90
N PRO A 46 31.21 10.72 18.76
CA PRO A 46 31.83 9.94 17.67
C PRO A 46 31.44 10.38 16.23
N ILE A 47 32.45 10.54 15.39
CA ILE A 47 32.35 10.55 13.91
C ILE A 47 31.82 9.20 13.37
N THR A 48 31.91 8.13 14.18
CA THR A 48 31.47 6.75 13.86
C THR A 48 29.94 6.60 13.77
N ILE A 49 29.15 7.33 14.57
CA ILE A 49 27.67 7.21 14.53
C ILE A 49 27.11 7.85 13.26
N MET A 50 27.63 9.00 12.83
CA MET A 50 27.20 9.64 11.57
C MET A 50 27.53 8.81 10.32
N THR A 51 28.69 8.16 10.29
CA THR A 51 29.09 7.33 9.13
C THR A 51 28.26 6.05 9.01
N VAL A 52 28.00 5.34 10.11
CA VAL A 52 27.16 4.13 10.10
C VAL A 52 25.71 4.46 9.73
N THR A 53 25.17 5.56 10.23
CA THR A 53 23.80 6.01 9.90
C THR A 53 23.67 6.38 8.42
N SER A 54 24.67 7.08 7.88
CA SER A 54 24.70 7.49 6.46
C SER A 54 24.85 6.30 5.50
N ILE A 55 25.69 5.31 5.82
CA ILE A 55 25.86 4.09 5.02
C ILE A 55 24.59 3.22 5.08
N SER A 56 23.98 3.08 6.26
CA SER A 56 22.71 2.35 6.43
C SER A 56 21.56 3.02 5.67
N MET A 57 21.50 4.35 5.69
CA MET A 57 20.53 5.13 4.92
C MET A 57 20.75 4.97 3.41
N CYS A 58 21.99 5.05 2.92
CA CYS A 58 22.30 4.82 1.50
C CYS A 58 21.95 3.41 1.04
N ARG A 59 22.24 2.38 1.84
CA ARG A 59 21.85 0.98 1.53
C ARG A 59 20.33 0.83 1.47
N THR A 60 19.61 1.44 2.41
CA THR A 60 18.14 1.41 2.45
C THR A 60 17.53 2.11 1.23
N ILE A 61 18.05 3.29 0.86
CA ILE A 61 17.62 4.03 -0.32
C ILE A 61 17.86 3.19 -1.59
N ARG A 62 19.03 2.58 -1.73
CA ARG A 62 19.37 1.75 -2.89
C ARG A 62 18.45 0.53 -3.03
N THR A 63 18.21 -0.20 -1.94
CA THR A 63 17.32 -1.38 -1.96
C THR A 63 15.88 -1.00 -2.27
N LYS A 64 15.38 0.09 -1.66
CA LYS A 64 14.04 0.62 -1.99
C LYS A 64 13.95 1.01 -3.46
N LEU A 65 14.94 1.71 -3.99
CA LEU A 65 14.93 2.14 -5.38
C LEU A 65 14.87 0.93 -6.33
N ILE A 66 15.72 -0.08 -6.13
CA ILE A 66 15.73 -1.30 -6.94
C ILE A 66 14.34 -1.98 -6.91
N LEU A 67 13.76 -2.16 -5.72
CA LEU A 67 12.45 -2.79 -5.57
C LEU A 67 11.35 -2.03 -6.33
N PHE A 68 11.34 -0.69 -6.24
CA PHE A 68 10.33 0.13 -6.93
C PHE A 68 10.50 0.07 -8.46
N TYR A 69 11.74 -0.02 -8.95
CA TYR A 69 11.99 -0.19 -10.38
C TYR A 69 11.58 -1.58 -10.87
N THR A 70 11.95 -2.64 -10.15
CA THR A 70 11.57 -4.02 -10.50
C THR A 70 10.07 -4.24 -10.40
N ALA A 71 9.40 -3.57 -9.46
CA ALA A 71 7.95 -3.59 -9.32
C ALA A 71 7.20 -2.74 -10.36
N GLY A 72 7.90 -1.94 -11.17
CA GLY A 72 7.29 -1.08 -12.20
C GLY A 72 6.69 0.23 -11.69
N ILE A 73 6.83 0.55 -10.41
CA ILE A 73 6.18 1.70 -9.75
C ILE A 73 7.05 2.96 -9.80
N ALA A 74 8.39 2.83 -9.77
CA ALA A 74 9.32 3.95 -9.58
C ALA A 74 9.07 5.16 -10.50
N LYS A 75 8.83 4.91 -11.79
CA LYS A 75 8.65 5.97 -12.79
C LYS A 75 7.38 6.80 -12.57
N TYR A 76 6.37 6.20 -11.94
CA TYR A 76 5.07 6.84 -11.71
C TYR A 76 5.05 7.62 -10.39
N THR A 77 5.84 7.20 -9.40
CA THR A 77 5.89 7.85 -8.08
C THR A 77 7.00 8.89 -7.94
N LEU A 78 7.91 8.99 -8.93
CA LEU A 78 9.11 9.83 -8.83
C LEU A 78 8.81 11.31 -8.52
N PHE A 79 7.69 11.81 -9.01
CA PHE A 79 7.28 13.22 -8.89
C PHE A 79 6.09 13.43 -7.95
N TYR A 80 5.80 12.45 -7.08
CA TYR A 80 4.72 12.51 -6.12
C TYR A 80 5.24 12.44 -4.69
N VAL A 81 4.54 13.12 -3.79
CA VAL A 81 4.80 13.07 -2.35
C VAL A 81 3.68 12.29 -1.68
N GLY A 82 3.89 10.99 -1.52
CA GLY A 82 2.96 10.10 -0.82
C GLY A 82 3.00 10.29 0.69
N PHE A 83 1.87 10.69 1.29
CA PHE A 83 1.68 10.74 2.75
C PHE A 83 0.89 9.54 3.27
N ALA A 84 0.06 8.98 2.41
CA ALA A 84 -0.84 7.89 2.74
C ALA A 84 -0.60 6.73 1.78
N GLY A 85 -0.60 5.51 2.31
CA GLY A 85 -0.37 4.30 1.52
C GLY A 85 -1.20 3.14 2.04
N LYS A 86 -1.89 2.42 1.16
CA LYS A 86 -2.69 1.26 1.52
C LYS A 86 -2.61 0.12 0.53
N PHE A 87 -2.58 -1.10 1.08
CA PHE A 87 -2.89 -2.30 0.33
C PHE A 87 -4.39 -2.54 0.35
N VAL A 88 -5.00 -2.67 -0.82
CA VAL A 88 -6.43 -2.91 -1.01
C VAL A 88 -6.60 -3.79 -2.24
N ASP A 89 -7.56 -4.70 -2.25
CA ASP A 89 -7.91 -5.47 -3.44
C ASP A 89 -9.17 -4.80 -3.98
N TYR A 90 -9.04 -3.96 -5.02
CA TYR A 90 -10.16 -3.11 -5.46
C TYR A 90 -11.05 -3.79 -6.52
N ASP A 91 -10.54 -4.83 -7.18
CA ASP A 91 -11.24 -5.56 -8.24
C ASP A 91 -11.54 -7.03 -7.90
N ASN A 92 -11.27 -7.42 -6.65
CA ASN A 92 -11.51 -8.75 -6.08
C ASN A 92 -10.79 -9.87 -6.85
N ASP A 93 -9.65 -9.60 -7.48
CA ASP A 93 -8.89 -10.59 -8.25
C ASP A 93 -8.00 -11.49 -7.38
N GLY A 94 -7.91 -11.19 -6.08
CA GLY A 94 -7.19 -11.97 -5.08
C GLY A 94 -5.75 -11.48 -4.85
N TYR A 95 -5.35 -10.40 -5.51
CA TYR A 95 -4.08 -9.73 -5.27
C TYR A 95 -4.32 -8.37 -4.59
N LYS A 96 -3.44 -8.01 -3.65
CA LYS A 96 -3.50 -6.69 -3.02
C LYS A 96 -2.81 -5.67 -3.93
N ASP A 97 -3.58 -4.69 -4.37
CA ASP A 97 -3.18 -3.48 -5.08
C ASP A 97 -2.65 -2.42 -4.12
N ILE A 98 -2.09 -1.34 -4.65
CA ILE A 98 -1.54 -0.23 -3.85
C ILE A 98 -2.28 1.06 -4.17
N LEU A 99 -2.90 1.64 -3.14
CA LEU A 99 -3.41 3.00 -3.14
C LEU A 99 -2.40 3.94 -2.49
N THR A 100 -2.12 5.08 -3.12
CA THR A 100 -1.34 6.16 -2.52
C THR A 100 -2.12 7.47 -2.48
N GLY A 101 -2.17 8.07 -1.29
CA GLY A 101 -2.67 9.41 -1.07
C GLY A 101 -1.52 10.41 -1.12
N ASN A 102 -1.60 11.34 -2.06
CA ASN A 102 -0.51 12.22 -2.48
C ASN A 102 -0.82 13.69 -2.20
N GLY A 103 0.23 14.51 -2.19
CA GLY A 103 0.13 15.95 -1.97
C GLY A 103 1.34 16.48 -1.21
N SER A 104 2.02 17.46 -1.78
CA SER A 104 3.25 17.99 -1.19
C SER A 104 2.98 18.76 0.10
N SER A 105 3.97 18.78 1.00
CA SER A 105 3.97 19.67 2.19
C SER A 105 4.56 21.04 1.88
N LEU A 106 5.09 21.24 0.68
CA LEU A 106 5.82 22.44 0.34
C LEU A 106 4.89 23.52 -0.22
N LEU A 107 4.22 24.24 0.69
CA LEU A 107 3.25 25.34 0.46
C LEU A 107 3.63 26.41 -0.59
N HIS A 108 4.91 26.55 -0.95
CA HIS A 108 5.42 27.65 -1.79
C HIS A 108 6.00 27.18 -3.14
N HIS A 109 5.88 25.90 -3.51
CA HIS A 109 6.29 25.39 -4.81
C HIS A 109 5.12 25.46 -5.80
N HIS A 110 4.83 26.69 -6.22
CA HIS A 110 3.85 26.99 -7.27
C HIS A 110 4.54 27.67 -8.48
N LYS A 111 5.85 27.49 -8.65
CA LYS A 111 6.50 27.98 -9.87
C LYS A 111 6.11 27.05 -11.01
N LYS A 112 5.91 27.63 -12.20
CA LYS A 112 5.44 26.93 -13.40
C LYS A 112 6.37 25.79 -13.85
N ASP A 113 7.60 25.76 -13.33
CA ASP A 113 8.66 24.79 -13.65
C ASP A 113 8.92 23.78 -12.52
N ASP A 114 8.15 23.81 -11.42
CA ASP A 114 8.31 22.84 -10.35
C ASP A 114 7.82 21.46 -10.81
N MET A 115 8.69 20.45 -10.69
CA MET A 115 8.36 19.06 -11.05
C MET A 115 7.35 18.41 -10.08
N VAL A 116 7.07 19.07 -8.95
CA VAL A 116 6.18 18.60 -7.88
C VAL A 116 5.23 19.74 -7.54
N THR A 117 3.93 19.47 -7.57
CA THR A 117 2.89 20.46 -7.26
C THR A 117 2.41 20.31 -5.82
N PHE A 118 1.89 21.39 -5.25
CA PHE A 118 1.32 21.34 -3.90
C PHE A 118 0.14 20.37 -3.80
N GLU A 119 -0.83 20.49 -4.71
CA GLU A 119 -1.92 19.51 -4.90
C GLU A 119 -1.51 18.48 -5.94
N GLU A 120 -1.75 17.20 -5.66
CA GLU A 120 -1.37 16.07 -6.50
C GLU A 120 -2.54 15.11 -6.67
N THR A 121 -2.55 14.33 -7.75
CA THR A 121 -3.53 13.25 -7.91
C THR A 121 -3.15 12.06 -7.02
N ASN A 122 -4.13 11.41 -6.42
CA ASN A 122 -3.93 10.12 -5.77
C ASN A 122 -3.67 9.04 -6.83
N GLN A 123 -2.97 7.97 -6.46
CA GLN A 123 -2.61 6.90 -7.41
C GLN A 123 -3.11 5.54 -6.95
N MET A 124 -3.51 4.71 -7.90
CA MET A 124 -3.78 3.29 -7.73
C MET A 124 -2.85 2.48 -8.63
N PHE A 125 -2.26 1.45 -8.05
CA PHE A 125 -1.39 0.50 -8.76
C PHE A 125 -1.98 -0.90 -8.65
N ARG A 126 -2.44 -1.44 -9.77
CA ARG A 126 -2.95 -2.79 -9.86
C ARG A 126 -1.80 -3.80 -9.76
N ASN A 127 -1.95 -4.81 -8.93
CA ASN A 127 -1.00 -5.91 -8.80
C ASN A 127 -1.23 -6.95 -9.91
N ASN A 128 -0.18 -7.29 -10.66
CA ASN A 128 -0.28 -8.25 -11.76
C ASN A 128 -0.14 -9.72 -11.31
N GLY A 129 0.11 -9.96 -10.02
CA GLY A 129 0.32 -11.30 -9.45
C GLY A 129 1.72 -11.89 -9.69
N ASP A 130 2.60 -11.19 -10.40
CA ASP A 130 3.97 -11.60 -10.72
C ASP A 130 5.04 -10.75 -9.99
N GLY A 131 4.62 -9.91 -9.05
CA GLY A 131 5.49 -8.98 -8.32
C GLY A 131 5.67 -7.62 -9.01
N THR A 132 5.02 -7.41 -10.16
CA THR A 132 4.95 -6.11 -10.84
C THR A 132 3.57 -5.46 -10.66
N PHE A 133 3.54 -4.15 -10.89
CA PHE A 133 2.33 -3.35 -10.77
C PHE A 133 2.15 -2.39 -11.95
N ASN A 134 0.90 -2.20 -12.35
CA ASN A 134 0.48 -1.23 -13.36
C ASN A 134 -0.19 -0.03 -12.68
N GLU A 135 0.21 1.19 -13.05
CA GLU A 135 -0.50 2.40 -12.63
C GLU A 135 -1.79 2.51 -13.43
N VAL A 136 -2.94 2.51 -12.74
CA VAL A 136 -4.28 2.42 -13.34
C VAL A 136 -5.17 3.61 -13.01
N SER A 137 -4.66 4.64 -12.32
CA SER A 137 -5.48 5.75 -11.79
C SER A 137 -6.29 6.46 -12.88
N LYS A 138 -5.73 6.58 -14.10
CA LYS A 138 -6.42 7.16 -15.27
C LYS A 138 -7.60 6.35 -15.78
N GLU A 139 -7.60 5.05 -15.51
CA GLU A 139 -8.68 4.12 -15.90
C GLU A 139 -9.80 4.11 -14.86
N LEU A 140 -9.52 4.62 -13.66
CA LEU A 140 -10.48 4.72 -12.56
C LEU A 140 -11.32 6.00 -12.67
N GLY A 141 -12.29 6.11 -11.76
CA GLY A 141 -13.25 7.20 -11.73
C GLY A 141 -12.64 8.60 -11.55
N PRO A 142 -13.46 9.66 -11.70
CA PRO A 142 -13.01 11.06 -11.70
C PRO A 142 -12.25 11.46 -10.42
N ALA A 143 -12.53 10.81 -9.29
CA ALA A 143 -11.85 11.03 -8.03
C ALA A 143 -10.31 10.87 -8.10
N PHE A 144 -9.80 10.01 -9.00
CA PHE A 144 -8.36 9.84 -9.22
C PHE A 144 -7.74 10.88 -10.16
N GLN A 145 -8.55 11.69 -10.83
CA GLN A 145 -8.10 12.74 -11.75
C GLN A 145 -8.04 14.12 -11.09
N GLU A 146 -8.72 14.27 -9.96
CA GLU A 146 -8.68 15.48 -9.15
C GLU A 146 -7.40 15.55 -8.32
N LYS A 147 -6.93 16.78 -8.09
CA LYS A 147 -5.72 17.05 -7.31
C LYS A 147 -6.10 17.50 -5.92
N TYR A 148 -5.47 16.90 -4.92
CA TYR A 148 -5.70 17.22 -3.52
C TYR A 148 -4.39 17.24 -2.76
N VAL A 149 -4.48 17.62 -1.48
CA VAL A 149 -3.40 17.48 -0.53
C VAL A 149 -3.75 16.36 0.45
N THR A 150 -3.79 15.13 -0.05
CA THR A 150 -4.22 13.98 0.75
C THR A 150 -3.23 13.68 1.86
N ARG A 151 -3.77 13.44 3.06
CA ARG A 151 -2.98 13.09 4.24
C ARG A 151 -3.39 11.74 4.80
N GLY A 152 -4.67 11.40 4.81
CA GLY A 152 -5.17 10.13 5.33
C GLY A 152 -5.97 9.37 4.30
N VAL A 153 -5.87 8.04 4.31
CA VAL A 153 -6.76 7.16 3.56
C VAL A 153 -7.19 6.00 4.45
N ALA A 154 -8.47 5.67 4.40
CA ALA A 154 -9.04 4.51 5.04
C ALA A 154 -9.83 3.69 4.00
N VAL A 155 -9.82 2.37 4.13
CA VAL A 155 -10.57 1.48 3.25
C VAL A 155 -11.58 0.68 4.05
N ALA A 156 -12.78 0.52 3.50
CA ALA A 156 -13.86 -0.23 4.09
C ALA A 156 -14.85 -0.66 3.00
N ASP A 157 -15.47 -1.82 3.15
CA ASP A 157 -16.70 -2.15 2.44
C ASP A 157 -17.85 -1.47 3.20
N TYR A 158 -18.11 -0.20 2.87
CA TYR A 158 -18.89 0.70 3.73
C TYR A 158 -20.38 0.36 3.73
N ASP A 159 -20.90 -0.03 2.57
CA ASP A 159 -22.31 -0.41 2.40
C ASP A 159 -22.54 -1.94 2.41
N ASN A 160 -21.47 -2.73 2.51
CA ASN A 160 -21.49 -4.19 2.52
C ASN A 160 -21.92 -4.81 1.18
N ASP A 161 -21.52 -4.19 0.07
CA ASP A 161 -21.78 -4.72 -1.27
C ASP A 161 -20.67 -5.66 -1.77
N GLY A 162 -19.54 -5.71 -1.06
CA GLY A 162 -18.40 -6.58 -1.34
C GLY A 162 -17.26 -5.93 -2.10
N ASP A 163 -17.40 -4.65 -2.44
CA ASP A 163 -16.36 -3.86 -3.07
C ASP A 163 -15.74 -2.92 -2.02
N MET A 164 -14.41 -2.78 -2.05
CA MET A 164 -13.71 -1.94 -1.09
C MET A 164 -13.82 -0.47 -1.47
N ASP A 165 -14.50 0.33 -0.65
CA ASP A 165 -14.57 1.78 -0.75
C ASP A 165 -13.36 2.47 -0.09
N ILE A 166 -13.15 3.73 -0.46
CA ILE A 166 -12.03 4.54 0.01
C ILE A 166 -12.56 5.83 0.65
N LEU A 167 -12.21 6.07 1.91
CA LEU A 167 -12.40 7.37 2.57
C LEU A 167 -11.09 8.14 2.55
N VAL A 168 -11.11 9.34 1.98
CA VAL A 168 -9.94 10.22 1.84
C VAL A 168 -10.09 11.44 2.74
N CYS A 169 -9.02 11.76 3.48
CA CYS A 169 -8.91 12.95 4.29
C CYS A 169 -7.81 13.86 3.72
N ASP A 170 -8.23 15.01 3.21
CA ASP A 170 -7.38 16.00 2.58
C ASP A 170 -7.08 17.15 3.55
N TRP A 171 -5.93 17.81 3.35
CA TRP A 171 -5.56 18.95 4.17
C TRP A 171 -6.42 20.17 3.82
N ASN A 172 -7.04 20.76 4.85
CA ASN A 172 -7.88 21.96 4.76
C ASN A 172 -9.09 21.78 3.83
N ASP A 173 -9.64 20.56 3.78
CA ASP A 173 -10.81 20.23 2.99
C ASP A 173 -11.69 19.21 3.75
N THR A 174 -12.88 18.97 3.23
CA THR A 174 -13.82 17.98 3.70
C THR A 174 -13.37 16.55 3.38
N ALA A 175 -13.73 15.62 4.26
CA ALA A 175 -13.53 14.20 4.01
C ALA A 175 -14.43 13.73 2.85
N LYS A 176 -13.87 12.89 1.97
CA LYS A 176 -14.56 12.42 0.77
C LYS A 176 -14.64 10.90 0.79
N LEU A 177 -15.84 10.35 0.62
CA LEU A 177 -16.06 8.92 0.43
C LEU A 177 -16.11 8.63 -1.07
N TRP A 178 -15.13 7.88 -1.55
CA TRP A 178 -15.05 7.37 -2.90
C TRP A 178 -15.63 5.97 -2.90
N ARG A 179 -16.86 5.86 -3.41
CA ARG A 179 -17.54 4.58 -3.50
C ARG A 179 -17.04 3.76 -4.68
N ASN A 180 -16.58 2.55 -4.40
CA ASN A 180 -16.22 1.59 -5.42
C ASN A 180 -17.48 0.84 -5.85
N ASN A 181 -18.27 1.46 -6.74
CA ASN A 181 -19.42 0.77 -7.36
C ASN A 181 -18.96 -0.15 -8.51
N GLY A 182 -17.70 -0.57 -8.47
CA GLY A 182 -16.85 -0.93 -9.60
C GLY A 182 -17.08 -2.33 -10.11
N GLY A 183 -18.33 -2.68 -10.46
CA GLY A 183 -18.75 -3.64 -11.50
C GLY A 183 -18.12 -5.04 -11.53
N ASN A 184 -17.23 -5.37 -10.60
CA ASN A 184 -16.50 -6.61 -10.60
C ASN A 184 -17.50 -7.66 -10.11
N ARG A 185 -17.78 -8.64 -10.98
CA ARG A 185 -18.56 -9.84 -10.63
C ARG A 185 -17.63 -10.90 -10.06
N ASN A 186 -16.55 -10.48 -9.42
CA ASN A 186 -15.67 -11.38 -8.71
C ASN A 186 -16.27 -11.64 -7.34
N ASN A 187 -15.81 -12.72 -6.74
CA ASN A 187 -16.31 -13.17 -5.46
C ASN A 187 -15.35 -12.69 -4.38
N TRP A 188 -15.85 -12.58 -3.16
CA TRP A 188 -15.09 -12.04 -2.04
C TRP A 188 -15.43 -12.80 -0.75
N LEU A 189 -14.62 -12.60 0.28
CA LEU A 189 -14.91 -13.04 1.64
C LEU A 189 -14.49 -11.95 2.62
N MET A 190 -15.39 -11.59 3.53
CA MET A 190 -15.04 -10.79 4.69
C MET A 190 -14.95 -11.67 5.94
N VAL A 191 -13.91 -11.45 6.74
CA VAL A 191 -13.70 -12.16 8.00
C VAL A 191 -13.64 -11.16 9.14
N LYS A 192 -14.53 -11.31 10.13
CA LYS A 192 -14.48 -10.59 11.41
C LYS A 192 -14.04 -11.56 12.50
N THR A 193 -13.08 -11.14 13.31
CA THR A 193 -12.62 -11.90 14.47
C THR A 193 -13.24 -11.38 15.75
N VAL A 194 -13.50 -12.27 16.69
CA VAL A 194 -13.91 -11.97 18.07
C VAL A 194 -13.05 -12.80 19.01
N GLY A 195 -12.22 -12.13 19.81
CA GLY A 195 -11.38 -12.79 20.81
C GLY A 195 -12.15 -13.06 22.11
N THR A 196 -11.92 -14.24 22.69
CA THR A 196 -12.49 -14.67 23.98
C THR A 196 -11.42 -14.84 25.05
N ARG A 197 -10.24 -15.33 24.65
CA ARG A 197 -9.01 -15.40 25.46
C ARG A 197 -8.06 -14.24 25.11
N SER A 198 -7.96 -13.96 23.82
CA SER A 198 -7.29 -12.79 23.25
C SER A 198 -8.13 -11.52 23.48
N ASN A 199 -7.61 -10.36 23.08
CA ASN A 199 -8.39 -9.12 23.14
C ASN A 199 -9.68 -9.23 22.29
N ARG A 200 -10.72 -8.50 22.69
CA ARG A 200 -12.10 -8.66 22.18
C ARG A 200 -12.24 -8.57 20.67
N ASP A 201 -11.44 -7.72 20.03
CA ASP A 201 -11.47 -7.53 18.58
C ASP A 201 -10.61 -8.55 17.82
N GLY A 202 -9.88 -9.42 18.53
CA GLY A 202 -8.94 -10.35 17.94
C GLY A 202 -7.70 -9.67 17.35
N MET A 203 -7.34 -8.47 17.82
CA MET A 203 -6.19 -7.72 17.32
C MET A 203 -4.93 -8.58 17.37
N GLY A 204 -4.25 -8.70 16.25
CA GLY A 204 -3.09 -9.57 16.07
C GLY A 204 -3.39 -10.95 15.49
N ALA A 205 -4.66 -11.36 15.38
CA ALA A 205 -5.04 -12.61 14.73
C ALA A 205 -4.63 -12.57 13.25
N ARG A 206 -3.96 -13.64 12.80
CA ARG A 206 -3.58 -13.81 11.39
C ARG A 206 -4.54 -14.79 10.75
N VAL A 207 -5.15 -14.37 9.65
CA VAL A 207 -6.11 -15.16 8.89
C VAL A 207 -5.50 -15.46 7.54
N LYS A 208 -5.37 -16.74 7.24
CA LYS A 208 -4.92 -17.26 5.96
C LYS A 208 -6.12 -17.84 5.23
N VAL A 209 -6.35 -17.41 4.00
CA VAL A 209 -7.47 -17.85 3.16
C VAL A 209 -6.91 -18.47 1.90
N THR A 210 -7.36 -19.67 1.56
CA THR A 210 -7.03 -20.39 0.32
C THR A 210 -8.30 -20.61 -0.47
N ALA A 211 -8.32 -20.14 -1.72
CA ALA A 211 -9.44 -20.33 -2.65
C ALA A 211 -8.92 -20.34 -4.09
N GLY A 212 -9.36 -21.31 -4.89
CA GLY A 212 -9.06 -21.34 -6.33
C GLY A 212 -7.57 -21.38 -6.67
N GLY A 213 -6.77 -22.00 -5.79
CA GLY A 213 -5.31 -22.09 -5.94
C GLY A 213 -4.53 -20.86 -5.46
N ILE A 214 -5.21 -19.78 -5.06
CA ILE A 214 -4.57 -18.59 -4.47
C ILE A 214 -4.64 -18.68 -2.95
N THR A 215 -3.54 -18.32 -2.29
CA THR A 215 -3.46 -18.23 -0.84
C THR A 215 -3.09 -16.81 -0.42
N GLN A 216 -3.97 -16.20 0.35
CA GLN A 216 -3.80 -14.86 0.91
C GLN A 216 -3.64 -14.95 2.43
N THR A 217 -2.95 -13.98 3.01
CA THR A 217 -2.84 -13.84 4.47
C THR A 217 -2.96 -12.38 4.83
N ASP A 218 -3.81 -12.07 5.81
CA ASP A 218 -3.86 -10.75 6.43
C ASP A 218 -3.96 -10.89 7.95
N GLN A 219 -3.77 -9.79 8.64
CA GLN A 219 -3.75 -9.71 10.09
C GLN A 219 -4.65 -8.59 10.57
N VAL A 220 -5.44 -8.89 11.60
CA VAL A 220 -6.28 -7.91 12.28
C VAL A 220 -5.38 -6.89 12.97
N LYS A 221 -5.45 -5.65 12.50
CA LYS A 221 -4.57 -4.55 12.91
C LYS A 221 -5.39 -3.27 13.07
N CYS A 222 -4.83 -2.31 13.79
CA CYS A 222 -5.38 -0.97 13.90
C CYS A 222 -4.44 0.01 13.20
N GLY A 223 -5.02 1.11 12.80
CA GLY A 223 -4.39 2.06 11.91
C GLY A 223 -4.29 1.50 10.50
N GLY A 224 -3.89 2.37 9.60
CA GLY A 224 -3.75 1.93 8.23
C GLY A 224 -3.04 2.88 7.31
N SER A 225 -3.06 4.16 7.65
CA SER A 225 -2.34 5.21 6.96
C SER A 225 -2.13 6.36 7.95
N TYR A 226 -1.60 7.48 7.50
CA TYR A 226 -1.33 8.63 8.36
C TYR A 226 -2.63 9.15 9.02
N LEU A 227 -2.63 9.14 10.36
CA LEU A 227 -3.76 9.54 11.23
C LEU A 227 -5.12 8.95 10.81
N SER A 228 -5.14 7.72 10.30
CA SER A 228 -6.34 7.06 9.79
C SER A 228 -6.34 5.56 10.09
N ASP A 229 -7.54 5.00 10.26
CA ASP A 229 -7.79 3.57 10.50
C ASP A 229 -8.78 3.04 9.47
N SER A 230 -8.59 1.78 9.07
CA SER A 230 -9.46 1.09 8.09
C SER A 230 -10.45 0.19 8.81
N ASP A 231 -11.40 -0.37 8.06
CA ASP A 231 -12.23 -1.45 8.59
C ASP A 231 -11.35 -2.60 9.11
N ARG A 232 -11.72 -3.14 10.27
CA ARG A 232 -11.00 -4.25 10.90
C ARG A 232 -11.42 -5.61 10.35
N ARG A 233 -12.53 -5.67 9.62
CA ARG A 233 -12.93 -6.85 8.87
C ARG A 233 -11.91 -7.08 7.77
N LEU A 234 -11.35 -8.29 7.74
CA LEU A 234 -10.36 -8.66 6.75
C LEU A 234 -11.06 -9.01 5.44
N HIS A 235 -10.67 -8.34 4.37
CA HIS A 235 -11.21 -8.53 3.03
C HIS A 235 -10.29 -9.43 2.19
N PHE A 236 -10.87 -10.42 1.51
CA PHE A 236 -10.17 -11.32 0.60
C PHE A 236 -10.94 -11.40 -0.73
N GLY A 237 -10.36 -10.90 -1.82
CA GLY A 237 -10.89 -11.17 -3.16
C GLY A 237 -10.63 -12.62 -3.55
N LEU A 238 -11.58 -13.26 -4.20
CA LEU A 238 -11.54 -14.69 -4.54
C LEU A 238 -11.58 -14.93 -6.06
N GLY A 239 -11.58 -13.86 -6.86
CA GLY A 239 -11.74 -13.93 -8.31
C GLY A 239 -13.03 -14.67 -8.68
N LYS A 240 -12.91 -15.75 -9.47
CA LYS A 240 -14.07 -16.54 -9.92
C LYS A 240 -14.48 -17.66 -8.96
N SER A 241 -13.76 -17.85 -7.86
CA SER A 241 -14.02 -18.93 -6.91
C SER A 241 -15.28 -18.67 -6.10
N LYS A 242 -16.24 -19.59 -6.14
CA LYS A 242 -17.51 -19.49 -5.39
C LYS A 242 -17.42 -20.04 -3.97
N THR A 243 -16.32 -20.71 -3.66
CA THR A 243 -16.05 -21.37 -2.39
C THR A 243 -14.61 -21.10 -1.97
N VAL A 244 -14.40 -21.11 -0.66
CA VAL A 244 -13.12 -21.00 0.00
C VAL A 244 -12.75 -22.37 0.52
N ASP A 245 -11.59 -22.87 0.08
CA ASP A 245 -11.11 -24.22 0.35
C ASP A 245 -10.63 -24.36 1.81
N LEU A 246 -9.98 -23.32 2.33
CA LEU A 246 -9.46 -23.27 3.69
C LEU A 246 -9.39 -21.84 4.22
N ILE A 247 -9.93 -21.63 5.42
CA ILE A 247 -9.61 -20.52 6.30
C ILE A 247 -8.83 -21.08 7.49
N GLU A 248 -7.63 -20.58 7.71
CA GLU A 248 -6.83 -20.87 8.91
C GLU A 248 -6.68 -19.59 9.71
N VAL A 249 -7.07 -19.62 10.99
CA VAL A 249 -6.88 -18.50 11.91
C VAL A 249 -5.89 -18.88 12.98
N ARG A 250 -4.85 -18.08 13.12
CA ARG A 250 -3.92 -18.12 14.24
C ARG A 250 -4.18 -16.93 15.15
N TRP A 251 -4.71 -17.22 16.33
CA TRP A 251 -5.04 -16.24 17.35
C TRP A 251 -3.81 -15.76 18.13
N PRO A 252 -3.85 -14.54 18.71
CA PRO A 252 -2.81 -14.05 19.61
C PRO A 252 -2.54 -14.97 20.82
N SER A 253 -3.57 -15.66 21.31
CA SER A 253 -3.46 -16.66 22.39
C SER A 253 -2.61 -17.89 22.02
N GLY A 254 -2.29 -18.06 20.73
CA GLY A 254 -1.60 -19.23 20.20
C GLY A 254 -2.53 -20.32 19.67
N LEU A 255 -3.84 -20.21 19.91
CA LEU A 255 -4.84 -21.11 19.33
C LEU A 255 -4.80 -21.02 17.79
N VAL A 256 -4.89 -22.17 17.12
CA VAL A 256 -5.02 -22.27 15.66
C VAL A 256 -6.29 -23.05 15.33
N GLU A 257 -7.13 -22.47 14.48
CA GLU A 257 -8.39 -23.08 14.03
C GLU A 257 -8.44 -23.09 12.50
N GLN A 258 -9.11 -24.10 11.94
CA GLN A 258 -9.25 -24.29 10.51
C GLN A 258 -10.72 -24.54 10.13
N PHE A 259 -11.16 -23.91 9.05
CA PHE A 259 -12.51 -24.02 8.51
C PHE A 259 -12.41 -24.28 7.00
N ARG A 260 -13.25 -25.18 6.47
CA ARG A 260 -13.21 -25.61 5.07
C ARG A 260 -14.56 -25.44 4.40
N ASP A 261 -14.55 -25.42 3.08
CA ASP A 261 -15.76 -25.44 2.23
C ASP A 261 -16.74 -24.30 2.54
N ILE A 262 -16.20 -23.09 2.73
CA ILE A 262 -16.99 -21.90 3.08
C ILE A 262 -17.47 -21.22 1.79
N LYS A 263 -18.75 -20.85 1.72
CA LYS A 263 -19.29 -20.12 0.55
C LYS A 263 -18.67 -18.72 0.45
N ALA A 264 -18.47 -18.24 -0.77
CA ALA A 264 -18.08 -16.86 -1.02
C ALA A 264 -19.24 -15.87 -0.83
N ASN A 265 -18.94 -14.57 -0.94
CA ASN A 265 -19.83 -13.41 -0.95
C ASN A 265 -20.61 -13.24 0.35
N GLN A 266 -19.86 -13.30 1.46
CA GLN A 266 -20.42 -13.17 2.79
C GLN A 266 -19.40 -12.65 3.79
N LEU A 267 -19.92 -12.12 4.89
CA LEU A 267 -19.17 -11.93 6.13
C LEU A 267 -19.26 -13.18 6.99
N VAL A 268 -18.10 -13.68 7.38
CA VAL A 268 -17.94 -14.75 8.37
C VAL A 268 -17.40 -14.15 9.66
N VAL A 269 -18.07 -14.44 10.79
CA VAL A 269 -17.61 -14.07 12.13
C VAL A 269 -17.00 -15.30 12.78
N LEU A 270 -15.72 -15.19 13.09
CA LEU A 270 -14.93 -16.21 13.77
C LEU A 270 -14.76 -15.80 15.22
N THR A 271 -15.24 -16.63 16.15
CA THR A 271 -15.07 -16.43 17.58
C THR A 271 -14.04 -17.42 18.11
N GLU A 272 -13.01 -16.90 18.78
CA GLU A 272 -11.89 -17.68 19.29
C GLU A 272 -12.34 -18.83 20.19
N GLY A 273 -12.08 -20.07 19.75
CA GLY A 273 -12.44 -21.29 20.48
C GLY A 273 -13.90 -21.73 20.36
N GLU A 274 -14.73 -20.98 19.63
CA GLU A 274 -16.13 -21.32 19.33
C GLU A 274 -16.35 -21.57 17.83
N GLY A 275 -15.37 -21.25 16.97
CA GLY A 275 -15.44 -21.44 15.54
C GLY A 275 -16.23 -20.35 14.81
N ILE A 276 -16.98 -20.73 13.76
CA ILE A 276 -17.84 -19.80 13.00
C ILE A 276 -19.15 -19.60 13.76
N THR A 277 -19.35 -18.42 14.33
CA THR A 277 -20.54 -18.10 15.13
C THR A 277 -21.61 -17.34 14.36
N LYS A 278 -21.24 -16.67 13.25
CA LYS A 278 -22.20 -15.98 12.38
C LYS A 278 -21.73 -15.98 10.93
N GLN A 279 -22.69 -16.13 10.02
CA GLN A 279 -22.52 -15.97 8.59
C GLN A 279 -23.60 -15.00 8.09
N VAL A 280 -23.18 -13.95 7.39
CA VAL A 280 -24.09 -12.94 6.83
C VAL A 280 -23.84 -12.85 5.34
N ALA A 281 -24.77 -13.39 4.56
CA ALA A 281 -24.81 -13.13 3.13
C ALA A 281 -25.32 -11.71 2.92
N PHE A 282 -24.62 -10.94 2.09
CA PHE A 282 -25.11 -9.63 1.67
C PHE A 282 -25.78 -9.81 0.32
N THR A 283 -27.09 -9.55 0.30
CA THR A 283 -27.84 -9.44 -0.94
C THR A 283 -27.89 -7.96 -1.32
N TRP A 284 -27.34 -7.63 -2.48
CA TRP A 284 -27.59 -6.38 -3.19
C TRP A 284 -29.10 -6.07 -3.17
N LYS A 285 -29.45 -4.83 -2.81
CA LYS A 285 -30.75 -4.24 -3.11
C LYS A 285 -30.59 -3.22 -4.21
#